data_AF-A0A8S3KA76-F1
#
_entry.id   AF-A0A8S3KA76-F1
#
_cell.length_a   1.000
_cell.length_b   1.000
_cell.length_c   1.000
_cell.angle_alpha   90.00
_cell.angle_beta   90.00
_cell.angle_gamma   90.00
#
_symmetry.space_group_name_H-M   'P 1'
#
loop_
_entity.id
_entity.type
_entity.pdbx_description
1 polymer ?
#
loop_
_entity_poly.entity_id
_entity_poly.type
_entity_poly.pdbx_seq_one_letter_code
_entity_poly.pdbx_strand_id
1 'polypeptide(L)'
;CENIEQLKEFCRKYEDVYMNEFSFEAAQLAVGGSLNLLNSIMTNQCRNGFALVRPPGHHAMENDMNGFCLFNNVVITAKTALEKYNSKR
;
A
#
# COMPACT_ATOMS: atom_id res chain seq x y z
N CYS A 1 -4.89 -4.78 -24.62
CA CYS A 1 -4.28 -3.44 -24.59
C CYS A 1 -5.27 -2.50 -23.95
N GLU A 2 -5.15 -2.25 -22.64
CA GLU A 2 -5.78 -1.06 -22.07
C GLU A 2 -5.31 0.16 -22.87
N ASN A 3 -6.22 1.09 -23.15
CA ASN A 3 -5.85 2.29 -23.89
C ASN A 3 -4.95 3.13 -22.97
N ILE A 4 -3.65 3.11 -23.21
CA ILE A 4 -2.63 3.83 -22.43
C ILE A 4 -3.03 5.31 -22.21
N GLU A 5 -3.71 5.92 -23.18
CA GLU A 5 -4.21 7.29 -23.05
C GLU A 5 -5.35 7.43 -22.03
N GLN A 6 -6.24 6.43 -21.91
CA GLN A 6 -7.26 6.42 -20.86
C GLN A 6 -6.61 6.31 -19.48
N LEU A 7 -5.58 5.48 -19.32
CA LEU A 7 -4.88 5.33 -18.05
C LEU A 7 -4.11 6.60 -17.66
N LYS A 8 -3.47 7.26 -18.64
CA LYS A 8 -2.85 8.58 -18.43
C LYS A 8 -3.87 9.62 -18.01
N GLU A 9 -5.01 9.70 -18.71
CA GLU A 9 -6.08 10.65 -18.39
C GLU A 9 -6.68 10.39 -17.01
N PHE A 10 -6.80 9.12 -16.62
CA PHE A 10 -7.17 8.75 -15.26
C PHE A 10 -6.13 9.22 -14.24
N CYS A 11 -4.84 8.97 -14.47
CA CYS A 11 -3.76 9.36 -13.56
C CYS A 11 -3.63 10.89 -13.41
N ARG A 12 -3.96 11.68 -14.45
CA ARG A 12 -3.94 13.16 -14.40
C ARG A 12 -4.88 13.79 -13.37
N LYS A 13 -5.84 13.01 -12.83
CA LYS A 13 -6.74 13.47 -11.76
C LYS A 13 -6.05 13.55 -10.40
N TYR A 14 -4.85 12.99 -10.29
CA TYR A 14 -4.10 12.77 -9.06
C TYR A 14 -2.74 13.47 -9.12
N GLU A 15 -2.24 13.90 -7.97
CA GLU A 15 -0.96 14.62 -7.89
C GLU A 15 0.21 13.62 -7.86
N ASP A 16 1.12 13.72 -8.82
CA ASP A 16 2.31 12.87 -8.96
C ASP A 16 2.03 11.35 -8.95
N VAL A 17 1.04 10.91 -9.72
CA VAL A 17 0.70 9.48 -9.86
C VAL A 17 0.87 9.02 -11.31
N TYR A 18 1.43 7.82 -11.47
CA TYR A 18 1.43 7.09 -12.73
C TYR A 18 1.12 5.61 -12.46
N MET A 19 0.49 4.96 -13.44
CA MET A 19 0.11 3.56 -13.34
C MET A 19 0.37 2.83 -14.65
N ASN A 20 0.48 1.51 -14.55
CA ASN A 20 0.31 0.57 -15.66
C ASN A 20 -0.71 -0.50 -15.25
N GLU A 21 -0.99 -1.43 -16.15
CA GLU A 21 -1.96 -2.53 -15.94
C GLU A 21 -1.66 -3.41 -14.70
N PHE A 22 -0.41 -3.44 -14.23
CA PHE A 22 0.01 -4.19 -13.04
C PHE A 22 0.06 -3.35 -11.76
N SER A 23 -0.13 -2.02 -11.83
CA SER A 23 0.04 -1.13 -10.67
C SER A 23 -0.93 -1.44 -9.55
N PHE A 24 -2.18 -1.80 -9.87
CA PHE A 24 -3.18 -2.14 -8.87
C PHE A 24 -2.81 -3.42 -8.10
N GLU A 25 -2.49 -4.49 -8.83
CA GLU A 25 -2.05 -5.76 -8.23
C GLU A 25 -0.77 -5.56 -7.41
N ALA A 26 0.21 -4.82 -7.94
CA ALA A 26 1.43 -4.49 -7.21
C ALA A 26 1.15 -3.72 -5.91
N ALA A 27 0.20 -2.79 -5.91
CA ALA A 27 -0.22 -2.08 -4.70
C ALA A 27 -0.85 -3.02 -3.67
N GLN A 28 -1.68 -3.98 -4.09
CA GLN A 28 -2.24 -4.99 -3.20
C GLN A 28 -1.13 -5.86 -2.59
N LEU A 29 -0.14 -6.28 -3.39
CA LEU A 29 1.02 -7.04 -2.91
C LEU A 29 1.89 -6.22 -1.96
N ALA A 30 2.04 -4.91 -2.18
CA ALA A 30 2.78 -4.02 -1.29
C ALA A 30 2.13 -3.90 0.10
N VAL A 31 0.79 -3.76 0.14
CA VAL A 31 0.02 -3.84 1.39
C VAL A 31 0.17 -5.22 2.02
N GLY A 32 -0.02 -6.29 1.23
CA GLY A 32 0.06 -7.67 1.69
C GLY A 32 1.42 -8.05 2.30
N GLY A 33 2.52 -7.60 1.70
CA GLY A 33 3.87 -7.79 2.24
C GLY A 33 4.06 -7.10 3.59
N SER A 34 3.51 -5.90 3.75
CA SER A 34 3.54 -5.16 5.02
C SER A 34 2.70 -5.86 6.10
N LEU A 35 1.52 -6.37 5.75
CA LEU A 35 0.66 -7.14 6.65
C LEU A 35 1.25 -8.50 7.03
N ASN A 36 1.95 -9.16 6.11
CA ASN A 36 2.65 -10.41 6.41
C ASN A 36 3.78 -10.18 7.43
N LEU A 37 4.58 -9.12 7.23
CA LEU A 37 5.61 -8.74 8.20
C LEU A 37 5.00 -8.42 9.58
N LEU A 38 3.91 -7.65 9.63
CA LEU A 38 3.18 -7.40 10.87
C LEU A 38 2.77 -8.71 11.53
N ASN A 39 2.17 -9.64 10.77
CA ASN A 39 1.74 -10.93 11.30
C ASN A 39 2.91 -11.72 11.90
N SER A 40 4.06 -11.80 11.21
CA SER A 40 5.23 -12.51 11.73
C SER A 40 5.78 -11.89 13.01
N ILE A 41 5.76 -10.56 13.14
CA ILE A 41 6.18 -9.88 14.38
C ILE A 41 5.16 -10.15 15.49
N MET A 42 3.88 -9.94 15.24
CA MET A 42 2.82 -10.06 16.27
C MET A 42 2.59 -11.50 16.73
N THR A 43 2.99 -12.49 15.94
CA THR A 43 2.93 -13.93 16.29
C THR A 43 4.26 -14.48 16.83
N ASN A 44 5.24 -13.61 17.12
CA ASN A 44 6.57 -13.96 17.63
C ASN A 44 7.38 -14.89 16.70
N GLN A 45 7.09 -14.91 15.39
CA GLN A 45 7.89 -15.63 14.40
C GLN A 45 9.21 -14.90 14.10
N CYS A 46 9.24 -13.58 14.26
CA CYS A 46 10.46 -12.78 14.20
C CYS A 46 10.40 -11.61 15.19
N ARG A 47 11.57 -11.07 15.57
CA ARG A 47 11.65 -9.89 16.46
C ARG A 47 11.32 -8.59 15.74
N ASN A 48 11.72 -8.48 14.47
CA ASN A 48 11.54 -7.33 13.60
C ASN A 48 11.70 -7.75 12.14
N GLY A 49 11.51 -6.82 11.20
CA GLY A 49 11.85 -7.01 9.80
C GLY A 49 11.59 -5.76 8.98
N PHE A 50 11.77 -5.87 7.67
CA PHE A 50 11.63 -4.77 6.73
C PHE A 50 10.92 -5.26 5.46
N ALA A 51 9.86 -4.57 5.04
CA ALA A 51 9.12 -4.88 3.82
C ALA A 51 9.63 -3.99 2.66
N LEU A 52 10.40 -4.57 1.74
CA LEU A 52 10.83 -3.91 0.51
C LEU A 52 9.71 -3.99 -0.53
N VAL A 53 8.86 -2.96 -0.60
CA VAL A 53 7.65 -2.97 -1.42
C VAL A 53 7.59 -1.80 -2.40
N ARG A 54 6.88 -2.02 -3.51
CA ARG A 54 6.50 -1.00 -4.48
C ARG A 54 5.11 -1.32 -5.03
N PRO A 55 4.23 -0.33 -5.28
CA PRO A 55 4.40 1.11 -5.07
C PRO A 55 4.52 1.53 -3.58
N PRO A 56 5.02 2.75 -3.28
CA PRO A 56 4.99 3.31 -1.94
C PRO A 56 3.55 3.53 -1.45
N GLY A 57 3.38 3.92 -0.18
CA GLY A 57 2.05 4.11 0.40
C GLY A 57 1.81 5.38 1.23
N HIS A 58 2.84 6.00 1.80
CA HIS A 58 2.66 7.03 2.83
C HIS A 58 1.90 8.31 2.41
N HIS A 59 1.74 8.59 1.12
CA HIS A 59 0.99 9.74 0.60
C HIS A 59 -0.47 9.43 0.24
N ALA A 60 -0.85 8.15 0.08
CA ALA A 60 -2.21 7.79 -0.29
C ALA A 60 -3.20 8.18 0.82
N MET A 61 -4.32 8.78 0.43
CA MET A 61 -5.41 9.19 1.31
C MET A 61 -6.59 8.22 1.19
N GLU A 62 -7.67 8.45 1.96
CA GLU A 62 -8.84 7.54 1.97
C GLU A 62 -9.50 7.40 0.59
N ASN A 63 -9.63 8.50 -0.14
CA ASN A 63 -10.29 8.55 -1.45
C ASN A 63 -9.41 9.23 -2.52
N ASP A 64 -8.09 9.25 -2.32
CA ASP A 64 -7.17 9.95 -3.22
C ASP A 64 -5.82 9.22 -3.35
N MET A 65 -5.31 9.15 -4.57
CA MET A 65 -3.95 8.69 -4.86
C MET A 65 -3.03 9.91 -4.95
N ASN A 66 -1.82 9.82 -4.40
CA ASN A 66 -0.90 10.96 -4.36
C ASN A 66 0.55 10.47 -4.25
N GLY A 67 1.51 11.17 -4.84
CA GLY A 67 2.94 10.94 -4.62
C GLY A 67 3.35 9.48 -4.86
N PHE A 68 2.96 8.94 -6.01
CA PHE A 68 3.16 7.54 -6.43
C PHE A 68 2.45 6.47 -5.57
N CYS A 69 1.63 6.87 -4.60
CA CYS A 69 0.97 5.97 -3.66
C CYS A 69 -0.48 5.70 -4.06
N LEU A 70 -0.83 4.42 -4.22
CA LEU A 70 -2.20 3.97 -4.52
C LEU A 70 -2.96 3.58 -3.24
N PHE A 71 -2.29 2.85 -2.35
CA PHE A 71 -2.82 2.46 -1.04
C PHE A 71 -1.83 2.82 0.05
N ASN A 72 -2.33 3.22 1.21
CA ASN A 72 -1.47 3.58 2.33
C ASN A 72 -1.05 2.35 3.14
N ASN A 73 0.00 1.67 2.67
CA ASN A 73 0.54 0.46 3.29
C ASN A 73 0.79 0.62 4.80
N VAL A 74 1.31 1.79 5.22
CA VAL A 74 1.64 2.08 6.62
C VAL A 74 0.37 2.23 7.45
N VAL A 75 -0.59 3.03 6.99
CA VAL A 75 -1.86 3.24 7.70
C VAL A 75 -2.67 1.96 7.79
N ILE A 76 -2.76 1.17 6.71
CA ILE A 76 -3.47 -0.12 6.70
C ILE A 76 -2.82 -1.09 7.69
N THR A 77 -1.48 -1.15 7.72
CA THR A 77 -0.74 -2.00 8.65
C THR A 77 -0.95 -1.56 10.11
N ALA A 78 -0.86 -0.26 10.40
CA ALA A 78 -1.10 0.28 11.74
C ALA A 78 -2.54 0.00 12.21
N LYS A 79 -3.54 0.27 11.36
CA LYS A 79 -4.95 -0.02 11.65
C LYS A 79 -5.17 -1.52 11.93
N THR A 80 -4.56 -2.39 11.12
CA THR A 80 -4.62 -3.85 11.36
C THR A 80 -3.97 -4.25 12.67
N ALA A 81 -2.87 -3.61 13.07
CA ALA A 81 -2.23 -3.85 14.37
C ALA A 81 -3.14 -3.50 15.54
N LEU A 82 -3.86 -2.37 15.45
CA LEU A 82 -4.82 -1.93 16.46
C LEU A 82 -6.04 -2.87 16.51
N GLU A 83 -6.66 -3.18 15.37
CA GLU A 83 -7.93 -3.91 15.29
C GLU A 83 -7.78 -5.42 15.49
N LYS A 84 -6.79 -6.05 14.82
CA LYS A 84 -6.63 -7.52 14.84
C LYS A 84 -5.83 -8.00 16.05
N TYR A 85 -4.83 -7.22 16.47
CA TYR A 85 -3.91 -7.63 17.54
C TYR A 85 -4.11 -6.85 18.84
N ASN A 86 -5.14 -6.00 18.93
CA ASN A 86 -5.45 -5.17 20.11
C ASN A 86 -4.25 -4.33 20.57
N SER A 87 -3.41 -3.89 19.63
CA SER A 87 -2.33 -2.95 19.94
C SER A 87 -2.94 -1.64 20.42
N LYS A 88 -2.32 -0.98 21.41
CA LYS A 88 -2.88 0.22 22.03
C LYS A 88 -2.32 1.53 21.49
N ARG A 89 -1.13 1.48 20.87
CA ARG A 89 -0.34 2.60 20.37
C ARG A 89 0.48 2.11 19.20
#